data_AF-A0A920VFG4-F1
#
_entry.id   AF-A0A920VFG4-F1
#
_cell.length_a   1.000
_cell.length_b   1.000
_cell.length_c   1.000
_cell.angle_alpha   90.00
_cell.angle_beta   90.00
_cell.angle_gamma   90.00
#
_symmetry.space_group_name_H-M   'P 1'
#
loop_
_entity.id
_entity.type
_entity.pdbx_description
1 polymer ?
#
loop_
_entity_poly.entity_id
_entity_poly.type
_entity_poly.pdbx_seq_one_letter_code
_entity_poly.pdbx_strand_id
1 'polypeptide(L)'
;MVFVDGIKSREDIENYARDMASLPRMYNGDLANTKDMDALGYRVMICGSTIWLIYKQLKESFTELMENGEVNPDRYGTRWDVAGLMGLDDVYELEQKYGVTEAPIA
;
A
#
# COMPACT_ATOMS: atom_id res chain seq x y z
N MET A 1 -17.85 -7.44 -13.25
CA MET A 1 -16.69 -7.96 -12.48
C MET A 1 -17.24 -8.74 -11.30
N VAL A 2 -16.75 -9.95 -11.06
CA VAL A 2 -17.19 -10.84 -9.98
C VAL A 2 -16.15 -10.82 -8.88
N PHE A 3 -16.59 -10.63 -7.64
CA PHE A 3 -15.77 -10.73 -6.45
C PHE A 3 -16.34 -11.85 -5.59
N VAL A 4 -15.53 -12.87 -5.33
CA VAL A 4 -15.90 -13.96 -4.41
C VAL A 4 -15.12 -13.76 -3.13
N ASP A 5 -15.84 -13.49 -2.06
CA ASP A 5 -15.26 -13.34 -0.73
C ASP A 5 -15.01 -14.70 -0.08
N GLY A 6 -14.00 -14.77 0.81
CA GLY A 6 -13.74 -15.96 1.62
C GLY A 6 -13.15 -17.17 0.87
N ILE A 7 -12.34 -16.95 -0.17
CA ILE A 7 -11.51 -18.00 -0.79
C ILE A 7 -10.53 -18.56 0.26
N LYS A 8 -10.54 -19.87 0.51
CA LYS A 8 -9.77 -20.50 1.60
C LYS A 8 -8.60 -21.33 1.12
N SER A 9 -8.60 -21.73 -0.15
CA SER A 9 -7.62 -22.65 -0.70
C SER A 9 -7.24 -22.30 -2.13
N ARG A 10 -6.13 -22.89 -2.60
CA ARG A 10 -5.74 -22.78 -4.01
C ARG A 10 -6.72 -23.50 -4.93
N GLU A 11 -7.32 -24.59 -4.46
CA GLU A 11 -8.37 -25.31 -5.19
C GLU A 11 -9.59 -24.42 -5.44
N ASP A 12 -10.02 -23.63 -4.44
CA ASP A 12 -11.09 -22.64 -4.61
C ASP A 12 -10.75 -21.66 -5.74
N ILE A 13 -9.54 -21.10 -5.74
CA ILE A 13 -9.07 -20.17 -6.79
C ILE A 13 -9.17 -20.83 -8.17
N GLU A 14 -8.70 -22.07 -8.31
CA GLU A 14 -8.71 -22.80 -9.58
C GLU A 14 -10.14 -23.15 -10.03
N ASN A 15 -11.03 -23.49 -9.10
CA ASN A 15 -12.44 -23.77 -9.39
C ASN A 15 -13.15 -22.50 -9.87
N TYR A 16 -12.97 -21.35 -9.21
CA TYR A 16 -13.51 -20.07 -9.69
C TYR A 16 -12.88 -19.63 -11.02
N ALA A 17 -11.60 -19.95 -11.24
CA ALA A 17 -10.94 -19.72 -12.51
C ALA A 17 -11.60 -20.52 -13.66
N ARG A 18 -12.02 -21.75 -13.38
CA ARG A 18 -12.68 -22.64 -14.35
C ARG A 18 -14.15 -22.30 -14.56
N ASP A 19 -14.91 -22.25 -13.47
CA ASP A 19 -16.38 -22.18 -13.50
C ASP A 19 -16.89 -20.80 -13.93
N MET A 20 -16.07 -19.76 -13.75
CA MET A 20 -16.39 -18.37 -14.11
C MET A 20 -15.45 -17.82 -15.18
N ALA A 21 -14.87 -18.67 -16.02
CA ALA A 21 -13.87 -18.28 -17.04
C ALA A 21 -14.32 -17.16 -18.00
N SER A 22 -15.62 -17.06 -18.27
CA SER A 22 -16.19 -16.03 -19.15
C SER A 22 -16.40 -14.67 -18.47
N LEU A 23 -16.23 -14.57 -17.16
CA LEU A 23 -16.50 -13.36 -16.38
C LEU A 23 -15.19 -12.72 -15.89
N PRO A 24 -15.07 -11.38 -15.89
CA PRO A 24 -13.95 -10.70 -15.25
C PRO A 24 -14.02 -10.89 -13.74
N ARG A 25 -12.95 -11.38 -13.12
CA ARG A 25 -12.90 -11.74 -11.69
C ARG A 25 -11.88 -10.91 -10.92
N MET A 26 -12.21 -10.62 -9.67
CA MET A 26 -11.33 -10.02 -8.69
C MET A 26 -10.96 -11.04 -7.62
N TYR A 27 -9.69 -11.06 -7.21
CA TYR A 27 -9.20 -11.84 -6.08
C TYR A 27 -8.83 -10.91 -4.93
N ASN A 28 -9.29 -11.24 -3.71
CA ASN A 28 -8.84 -10.61 -2.47
C ASN A 28 -8.14 -11.69 -1.66
N GLY A 29 -6.81 -11.62 -1.54
CA GLY A 29 -6.15 -12.59 -0.68
C GLY A 29 -4.65 -12.63 -0.79
N ASP A 30 -4.09 -13.58 -0.06
CA ASP A 30 -2.66 -13.73 0.21
C ASP A 30 -2.17 -15.16 -0.08
N LEU A 31 -3.01 -16.02 -0.67
CA LEU A 31 -2.68 -17.43 -0.94
C LEU A 31 -1.85 -17.62 -2.21
N ALA A 32 -1.89 -16.66 -3.12
CA ALA A 32 -1.19 -16.70 -4.39
C ALA A 32 -0.76 -15.29 -4.80
N ASN A 33 0.31 -15.19 -5.58
CA ASN A 33 0.83 -13.91 -6.04
C ASN A 33 0.08 -13.42 -7.29
N THR A 34 0.30 -12.15 -7.65
CA THR A 34 -0.37 -11.51 -8.79
C THR A 34 -0.09 -12.19 -10.14
N LYS A 35 1.07 -12.82 -10.33
CA LYS A 35 1.42 -13.53 -11.58
C LYS A 35 0.62 -14.82 -11.73
N ASP A 36 0.45 -15.57 -10.64
CA ASP A 36 -0.37 -16.79 -10.64
C ASP A 36 -1.85 -16.44 -10.93
N MET A 37 -2.33 -15.32 -10.40
CA MET A 37 -3.70 -14.87 -10.62
C MET A 37 -3.92 -14.40 -12.06
N ASP A 38 -2.96 -13.68 -12.64
CA ASP A 38 -2.99 -13.27 -14.04
C ASP A 38 -3.01 -14.48 -14.99
N ALA A 39 -2.19 -15.50 -14.71
CA ALA A 39 -2.16 -16.75 -15.47
C ALA A 39 -3.51 -17.51 -15.45
N LEU A 40 -4.29 -17.38 -14.38
CA LEU A 40 -5.64 -17.94 -14.24
C LEU A 40 -6.74 -17.04 -14.84
N GLY A 41 -6.38 -15.87 -15.36
CA GLY A 41 -7.31 -14.93 -15.99
C GLY A 41 -8.12 -14.08 -15.01
N TYR A 42 -7.62 -13.88 -13.78
CA TYR A 42 -8.14 -12.84 -12.89
C TYR A 42 -7.72 -11.46 -13.40
N ARG A 43 -8.57 -10.45 -13.18
CA ARG A 43 -8.38 -9.09 -13.72
C ARG A 43 -7.86 -8.10 -12.69
N VAL A 44 -8.20 -8.30 -11.44
CA VAL A 44 -7.79 -7.43 -10.33
C VAL A 44 -7.44 -8.31 -9.15
N MET A 45 -6.35 -7.96 -8.47
CA MET A 45 -6.02 -8.50 -7.16
C MET A 45 -5.93 -7.32 -6.19
N ILE A 46 -6.65 -7.39 -5.08
CA ILE A 46 -6.49 -6.46 -3.96
C ILE A 46 -5.72 -7.16 -2.85
N CYS A 47 -4.73 -6.45 -2.29
CA CYS A 47 -3.85 -6.96 -1.25
C CYS A 47 -4.11 -6.19 0.05
N GLY A 48 -5.04 -6.67 0.87
CA GLY A 48 -5.38 -6.02 2.13
C GLY A 48 -4.29 -6.16 3.20
N SER A 49 -3.48 -7.22 3.13
CA SER A 49 -2.58 -7.59 4.23
C SER A 49 -1.26 -6.84 4.29
N THR A 50 -0.92 -6.05 3.27
CA THR A 50 0.36 -5.31 3.22
C THR A 50 0.48 -4.30 4.37
N ILE A 51 -0.64 -3.71 4.83
CA ILE A 51 -0.67 -2.78 5.96
C ILE A 51 -0.18 -3.41 7.28
N TRP A 52 -0.31 -4.73 7.44
CA TRP A 52 0.13 -5.43 8.65
C TRP A 52 1.64 -5.38 8.84
N LEU A 53 2.41 -5.21 7.77
CA LEU A 53 3.86 -5.03 7.85
C LEU A 53 4.21 -3.74 8.60
N ILE A 54 3.50 -2.65 8.28
CA ILE A 54 3.67 -1.35 8.94
C ILE A 54 3.31 -1.47 10.42
N TYR A 55 2.20 -2.15 10.74
CA TYR A 55 1.80 -2.37 12.12
C TYR A 55 2.85 -3.13 12.95
N LYS A 56 3.45 -4.19 12.39
CA LYS A 56 4.52 -4.94 13.06
C LYS A 56 5.71 -4.04 13.36
N GLN A 57 6.16 -3.27 12.36
CA GLN A 57 7.29 -2.37 12.52
C GLN A 57 7.02 -1.30 13.59
N LEU A 58 5.80 -0.75 13.62
CA LEU A 58 5.37 0.24 14.61
C LEU A 58 5.41 -0.35 16.03
N LYS A 59 4.84 -1.55 16.20
CA LYS A 59 4.85 -2.25 17.48
C LYS A 59 6.28 -2.51 17.96
N GLU A 60 7.14 -3.02 17.09
CA GLU A 60 8.55 -3.26 17.41
C GLU A 60 9.27 -1.99 17.87
N SER A 61 9.10 -0.87 17.17
CA SER A 61 9.70 0.41 17.57
C SER A 61 9.20 0.89 18.94
N PHE A 62 7.91 0.76 19.23
CA PHE A 62 7.38 1.17 20.54
C PHE A 62 7.79 0.22 21.67
N THR A 63 7.94 -1.07 21.39
CA THR A 63 8.51 -2.03 22.34
C THR A 63 9.96 -1.66 22.66
N GLU A 64 10.78 -1.40 21.64
CA GLU A 64 12.17 -0.97 21.83
C GLU A 64 12.26 0.31 22.66
N LEU A 65 11.43 1.32 22.36
CA LEU A 65 11.37 2.56 23.13
C LEU A 65 11.03 2.30 24.61
N MET A 66 10.09 1.41 24.88
CA MET A 66 9.66 1.07 26.23
C MET A 66 10.76 0.33 27.01
N GLU A 67 11.47 -0.59 26.37
CA GLU A 67 12.48 -1.44 27.00
C GLU A 67 13.81 -0.70 27.21
N ASN A 68 14.20 0.14 26.25
CA ASN A 68 15.53 0.73 26.21
C ASN A 68 15.55 2.24 26.50
N GLY A 69 14.37 2.90 26.48
CA GLY A 69 14.25 4.35 26.61
C GLY A 69 14.56 5.12 25.31
N GLU A 70 14.96 4.43 24.24
CA GLU A 70 15.21 4.99 22.91
C GLU A 70 14.96 3.93 21.82
N VAL A 71 14.81 4.40 20.57
CA VAL A 71 14.78 3.54 19.38
C VAL A 71 16.04 3.82 18.57
N ASN A 72 16.61 2.79 17.95
CA ASN A 72 17.79 2.93 17.11
C ASN A 72 17.59 4.02 16.03
N PRO A 73 18.33 5.13 16.10
CA PRO A 73 18.14 6.27 15.21
C PRO A 73 18.55 6.00 13.76
N ASP A 74 19.37 4.98 13.49
CA ASP A 74 19.75 4.59 12.11
C ASP A 74 18.55 4.10 11.28
N ARG A 75 17.43 3.76 11.94
CA ARG A 75 16.18 3.34 11.31
C ARG A 75 15.23 4.49 11.01
N TYR A 76 15.54 5.71 11.45
CA TYR A 76 14.65 6.85 11.25
C TYR A 76 14.72 7.37 9.82
N GLY A 77 13.55 7.69 9.27
CA GLY A 77 13.49 8.62 8.14
C GLY A 77 13.73 10.05 8.64
N THR A 78 14.37 10.86 7.81
CA THR A 78 14.47 12.30 8.04
C THR A 78 13.13 12.98 7.77
N ARG A 79 12.97 14.21 8.26
CA ARG A 79 11.82 15.07 7.90
C ARG A 79 11.67 15.20 6.38
N TRP A 80 12.79 15.25 5.66
CA TRP A 80 12.79 15.41 4.21
C TRP A 80 12.38 14.13 3.49
N ASP A 81 12.75 12.95 4.01
CA ASP A 81 12.28 11.67 3.48
C ASP A 81 10.75 11.58 3.56
N VAL A 82 10.19 11.95 4.71
CA VAL A 82 8.73 11.95 4.91
C VAL A 82 8.05 13.00 4.03
N ALA A 83 8.60 14.22 3.96
CA ALA A 83 8.02 15.28 3.15
C ALA A 83 8.05 14.95 1.65
N GLY A 84 9.13 14.33 1.17
CA GLY A 84 9.24 13.84 -0.21
C GLY A 84 8.18 12.79 -0.53
N LEU A 85 7.95 11.81 0.37
CA LEU A 85 6.86 10.83 0.22
C LEU A 85 5.46 11.47 0.17
N MET A 86 5.29 12.64 0.77
CA MET A 86 4.04 13.40 0.76
C MET A 86 3.88 14.30 -0.46
N GLY A 87 4.85 14.30 -1.40
CA GLY A 87 4.79 15.12 -2.62
C GLY A 87 5.12 16.59 -2.39
N LEU A 88 6.00 16.91 -1.42
CA LEU A 88 6.40 18.30 -1.16
C LEU A 88 6.94 19.00 -2.41
N ASP A 89 7.67 18.27 -3.26
CA ASP A 89 8.21 18.82 -4.51
C ASP A 89 7.10 19.25 -5.48
N ASP A 90 6.04 18.45 -5.59
CA ASP A 90 4.87 18.78 -6.42
C ASP A 90 4.16 20.03 -5.89
N VAL A 91 4.09 20.18 -4.56
CA VAL A 91 3.55 21.38 -3.93
C VAL A 91 4.38 22.61 -4.28
N TYR A 92 5.71 22.52 -4.18
CA TYR A 92 6.59 23.63 -4.55
C TYR A 92 6.52 24.00 -6.03
N GLU A 93 6.34 23.03 -6.93
CA GLU A 93 6.11 23.32 -8.35
C GLU A 93 4.81 24.12 -8.55
N LEU A 94 3.75 23.74 -7.85
CA LEU A 94 2.47 24.46 -7.90
C LEU A 94 2.59 25.88 -7.32
N GLU A 95 3.29 26.04 -6.20
CA GLU A 95 3.57 27.36 -5.60
C GLU A 95 4.38 28.26 -6.53
N GLN A 96 5.38 27.73 -7.23
CA GLN A 96 6.15 28.51 -8.19
C GLN A 96 5.29 28.94 -9.39
N LYS A 97 4.41 28.06 -9.86
CA LYS A 97 3.60 28.29 -11.07
C LYS A 97 2.40 29.18 -10.84
N TYR A 98 1.77 29.07 -9.68
CA TYR A 98 0.50 29.72 -9.37
C TYR A 98 0.52 30.57 -8.11
N GLY A 99 1.62 30.56 -7.36
CA GLY A 99 1.79 31.38 -6.16
C GLY A 99 1.67 32.84 -6.52
N VAL A 100 0.60 33.47 -6.03
CA VAL A 100 0.45 34.92 -6.10
C VAL A 100 1.42 35.49 -5.07
N THR A 101 2.45 36.20 -5.53
CA THR A 101 3.23 37.05 -4.64
C THR A 101 2.29 38.18 -4.22
N GLU A 102 1.73 38.13 -3.01
CA GLU A 102 1.08 39.30 -2.45
C GLU A 102 2.14 40.40 -2.38
N ALA A 103 2.00 41.42 -3.24
CA ALA A 103 2.86 42.58 -3.20
C ALA A 103 2.75 43.20 -1.79
N PRO A 104 3.87 43.56 -1.15
CA PRO A 104 3.80 44.20 0.15
C PRO A 104 2.95 45.47 0.04
N ILE A 105 1.93 45.56 0.89
CA ILE A 105 1.10 46.76 1.01
C ILE A 105 2.03 47.90 1.48
N ALA A 106 2.21 48.90 0.62
CA ALA A 106 3.00 50.09 0.87
C ALA A 106 2.27 51.09 1.79
#